data_AF-A0A537W8S9-F1
#
_entry.id   AF-A0A537W8S9-F1
#
_cell.length_a   1.000
_cell.length_b   1.000
_cell.length_c   1.000
_cell.angle_alpha   90.00
_cell.angle_beta   90.00
_cell.angle_gamma   90.00
#
_symmetry.space_group_name_H-M   'P 1'
#
loop_
_entity.id
_entity.type
_entity.pdbx_description
1 polymer ?
#
loop_
_entity_poly.entity_id
_entity_poly.type
_entity_poly.pdbx_seq_one_letter_code
_entity_poly.pdbx_strand_id
1 'polypeptide(L)' 'YAPDSLENGKPIVTICESGARAGIAASVLVAAGIDARPVLHGGINDWQGNTVEFRRCGSG' A
#
# COMPACT_ATOMS: atom_id res chain seq x y z
N TYR A 1 11.52 -15.04 -1.96
CA TYR A 1 10.18 -14.59 -1.53
C TYR A 1 10.24 -14.45 -0.02
N ALA A 2 10.34 -13.23 0.50
CA ALA A 2 10.34 -12.98 1.93
C ALA A 2 9.10 -12.13 2.24
N PRO A 3 8.05 -12.71 2.84
CA PRO A 3 6.88 -11.95 3.28
C PRO A 3 7.23 -10.83 4.28
N ASP A 4 8.41 -10.92 4.92
CA ASP A 4 8.99 -9.93 5.84
C ASP A 4 9.25 -8.52 5.27
N SER A 5 9.26 -8.32 3.95
CA SER A 5 9.68 -7.01 3.41
C SER A 5 8.68 -5.88 3.71
N LEU A 6 7.41 -6.20 3.99
CA LEU A 6 6.40 -5.24 4.42
C LEU A 6 6.45 -4.96 5.92
N GLU A 7 7.10 -5.83 6.68
CA GLU A 7 7.08 -5.85 8.15
C GLU A 7 8.28 -5.12 8.76
N ASN A 8 9.04 -4.37 7.95
CA ASN A 8 10.25 -3.66 8.38
C ASN A 8 9.96 -2.44 9.28
N GLY A 9 8.81 -2.43 9.98
CA GLY A 9 8.36 -1.40 10.91
C GLY A 9 7.93 -0.08 10.25
N LYS A 10 7.93 -0.01 8.92
CA LYS A 10 7.54 1.19 8.18
C LYS A 10 6.03 1.17 7.94
N PRO A 11 5.34 2.31 8.07
CA PRO A 11 3.91 2.39 7.82
C PRO A 11 3.60 1.99 6.37
N ILE A 12 2.66 1.05 6.18
CA ILE A 12 2.21 0.64 4.87
C ILE A 12 1.01 1.50 4.45
N VAL A 13 1.09 2.07 3.26
CA VAL A 13 0.00 2.85 2.67
C VAL A 13 -0.41 2.23 1.34
N THR A 14 -1.71 2.00 1.18
CA THR A 14 -2.27 1.52 -0.09
C THR A 14 -2.82 2.70 -0.89
N ILE A 15 -2.60 2.65 -2.20
CA ILE A 15 -2.95 3.75 -3.10
C ILE A 15 -3.55 3.22 -4.39
N CYS A 16 -4.55 3.94 -4.89
CA CYS A 16 -5.12 3.73 -6.21
C CYS A 16 -5.66 5.06 -6.74
N GLU A 17 -6.13 5.07 -7.97
CA GLU A 17 -6.63 6.28 -8.64
C GLU A 17 -7.77 6.99 -7.90
N SER A 18 -8.74 6.24 -7.36
CA SER A 18 -10.01 6.76 -6.83
C SER A 18 -10.30 6.35 -5.38
N GLY A 19 -9.34 5.76 -4.67
CA GLY A 19 -9.46 5.29 -3.29
C GLY A 19 -10.13 3.92 -3.10
N ALA A 20 -11.09 3.50 -3.93
CA ALA A 20 -11.86 2.26 -3.71
C ALA A 20 -10.97 1.00 -3.63
N ARG A 21 -10.04 0.83 -4.58
CA ARG A 21 -9.08 -0.30 -4.59
C ARG A 21 -8.07 -0.22 -3.45
N ALA A 22 -7.70 0.99 -3.03
CA ALA A 22 -6.79 1.19 -1.91
C ALA A 22 -7.43 0.71 -0.61
N GLY A 23 -8.71 1.02 -0.39
CA GLY A 23 -9.48 0.53 0.75
C GLY A 23 -9.53 -0.99 0.82
N ILE A 24 -9.80 -1.65 -0.30
CA ILE A 24 -9.79 -3.12 -0.39
C ILE A 24 -8.40 -3.67 -0.05
N ALA A 25 -7.34 -3.15 -0.69
CA ALA A 25 -5.98 -3.61 -0.43
C ALA A 25 -5.57 -3.44 1.05
N ALA A 26 -5.95 -2.31 1.68
CA ALA A 26 -5.68 -2.08 3.10
C ALA A 26 -6.42 -3.10 3.98
N SER A 27 -7.68 -3.42 3.66
CA SER A 27 -8.44 -4.40 4.43
C SER A 27 -7.83 -5.81 4.39
N VAL A 28 -7.27 -6.23 3.25
CA VAL A 28 -6.58 -7.51 3.12
C VAL A 28 -5.32 -7.54 3.97
N LEU A 29 -4.53 -6.45 3.96
CA LEU A 29 -3.31 -6.34 4.75
C LEU A 29 -3.60 -6.33 6.25
N VAL A 30 -4.62 -5.58 6.68
CA VAL A 30 -5.05 -5.56 8.09
C VAL A 30 -5.54 -6.94 8.54
N ALA A 31 -6.27 -7.67 7.69
CA ALA A 31 -6.69 -9.04 7.98
C ALA A 31 -5.50 -10.02 8.09
N ALA A 32 -4.37 -9.72 7.45
CA ALA A 32 -3.12 -10.46 7.56
C ALA A 32 -2.25 -10.03 8.75
N GLY A 33 -2.70 -9.08 9.58
CA GLY A 33 -1.96 -8.57 10.74
C GLY A 33 -1.01 -7.41 10.44
N ILE A 34 -1.02 -6.88 9.22
CA ILE A 34 -0.14 -5.77 8.78
C ILE A 34 -0.88 -4.45 8.99
N ASP A 35 -0.28 -3.51 9.74
CA ASP A 35 -0.83 -2.14 9.86
C ASP A 35 -0.71 -1.41 8.52
N ALA A 36 -1.85 -1.30 7.82
CA ALA A 36 -1.95 -0.68 6.51
C ALA A 36 -3.10 0.34 6.47
N ARG A 37 -2.85 1.48 5.81
CA ARG A 37 -3.82 2.58 5.71
C ARG A 37 -4.09 2.95 4.26
N PRO A 38 -5.35 3.15 3.84
CA PRO A 38 -5.65 3.57 2.48
C PRO A 38 -5.56 5.09 2.30
N VAL A 39 -5.09 5.54 1.13
CA VAL A 39 -5.32 6.92 0.67
C VAL A 39 -6.74 7.01 0.11
N LEU A 40 -7.66 7.57 0.92
CA LEU A 40 -9.10 7.63 0.60
C LEU A 40 -9.53 8.88 -0.17
N HIS A 41 -8.75 9.96 -0.11
CA HIS A 41 -9.02 11.21 -0.84
C HIS A 41 -7.84 11.47 -1.80
N GLY A 42 -8.12 11.53 -3.11
CA GLY A 42 -7.21 12.03 -4.14
C GLY A 42 -6.18 11.08 -4.76
N GLY A 43 -6.11 9.81 -4.33
CA GLY A 43 -5.25 8.80 -4.97
C GLY A 43 -3.77 9.21 -5.04
N ILE A 44 -3.06 8.85 -6.12
CA ILE A 44 -1.65 9.22 -6.30
C ILE A 44 -1.40 10.73 -6.38
N ASN A 45 -2.42 11.53 -6.69
CA ASN A 45 -2.29 12.98 -6.79
C ASN A 45 -2.29 13.67 -5.41
N ASP A 46 -2.91 13.06 -4.40
CA ASP A 46 -2.89 13.54 -3.00
C ASP A 46 -1.67 13.02 -2.22
N TRP A 47 -0.94 12.07 -2.80
CA TRP A 47 0.22 11.47 -2.16
C TRP A 47 1.42 12.41 -2.18
N GLN A 48 1.71 13.03 -1.05
CA GLN A 48 2.84 13.95 -0.85
C GLN A 48 4.18 13.23 -0.54
N GLY A 49 4.20 11.90 -0.54
CA GLY A 49 5.38 11.11 -0.23
C GLY A 49 6.31 10.94 -1.44
N ASN A 50 7.62 10.99 -1.22
CA ASN A 50 8.59 10.60 -2.26
C ASN A 50 8.55 9.08 -2.47
N THR A 51 8.39 8.63 -3.72
CA THR A 51 8.57 7.22 -4.08
C THR A 51 10.04 6.87 -3.98
N VAL A 52 10.45 6.22 -2.88
CA VAL A 52 11.85 5.83 -2.64
C VAL A 52 12.20 4.46 -3.22
N GLU A 53 11.21 3.60 -3.43
CA GLU A 53 11.39 2.27 -4.03
C GLU A 53 10.07 1.85 -4.69
N PHE A 54 10.13 1.40 -5.95
CA PHE A 54 9.00 0.78 -6.63
C PHE A 54 9.35 -0.67 -6.94
N ARG A 55 8.68 -1.62 -6.27
CA ARG A 55 8.83 -3.05 -6.55
C ARG A 55 7.55 -3.61 -7.12
N ARG A 56 7.55 -3.90 -8.42
CA ARG A 56 6.46 -4.62 -9.06
C ARG A 56 6.60 -6.11 -8.75
N CYS A 57 5.69 -6.67 -7.94
CA CYS A 57 5.54 -8.12 -7.84
C CYS A 57 4.59 -8.57 -8.96
N GLY A 58 5.11 -9.29 -9.95
CA GLY A 58 4.33 -9.74 -11.11
C GLY A 58 4.81 -9.12 -12.42
N SER A 59 5.86 -9.70 -12.98
CA SER A 59 6.09 -9.77 -14.42
C SER A 59 5.77 -11.21 -14.82
N GLY A 60 4.67 -11.39 -15.54
CA GLY A 60 4.48 -12.59 -16.36
C GLY A 60 5.46 -12.57 -17.53
#